data_AF-A0A7I7YJZ5-F1
#
_entry.id   AF-A0A7I7YJZ5-F1
#
_cell.length_a   1.000
_cell.length_b   1.000
_cell.length_c   1.000
_cell.angle_alpha   90.00
_cell.angle_beta   90.00
_cell.angle_gamma   90.00
#
_symmetry.space_group_name_H-M   'P 1'
#
loop_
_entity.id
_entity.type
_entity.pdbx_description
1 polymer ?
#
loop_
_entity_poly.entity_id
_entity_poly.type
_entity_poly.pdbx_seq_one_letter_code
_entity_poly.pdbx_strand_id
1 'polypeptide(L)'
;MISGRWPDSTKEWAQLLMVAVRVASLPGLLSTTTVFGAREELPDEPEPGTVGLVLAEGTVFGESAIQPGYFADHQPPALLMLHPPSETTPSLPECTGAASGCVLLPGLPYLGLEHRAAWVEAEADGTITSMVSRVGVDPISHPDTAILAMLLAA
;
A
#
# COMPACT_ATOMS: atom_id res chain seq x y z
N MET A 1 2.72 12.62 5.58
CA MET A 1 1.97 12.92 6.82
C MET A 1 0.49 12.97 6.48
N ILE A 2 -0.36 12.48 7.38
CA ILE A 2 -1.82 12.57 7.26
C ILE A 2 -2.31 13.59 8.29
N SER A 3 -3.10 14.55 7.84
CA SER A 3 -3.66 15.61 8.70
C SER A 3 -5.19 15.52 8.76
N GLY A 4 -5.79 15.96 9.87
CA GLY A 4 -7.23 15.94 10.08
C GLY A 4 -7.72 14.63 10.68
N ARG A 5 -7.94 13.60 9.85
CA ARG A 5 -8.31 12.24 10.30
C ARG A 5 -7.73 11.15 9.40
N TRP A 6 -7.55 9.95 9.95
CA TRP A 6 -7.26 8.77 9.14
C TRP A 6 -8.44 8.43 8.21
N PRO A 7 -8.17 7.90 7.01
CA PRO A 7 -9.17 7.20 6.21
C PRO A 7 -9.94 6.14 7.02
N ASP A 8 -11.27 6.21 6.98
CA ASP A 8 -12.17 5.41 7.82
C ASP A 8 -12.75 4.19 7.08
N SER A 9 -12.59 4.15 5.76
CA SER A 9 -13.22 3.16 4.89
C SER A 9 -12.27 2.71 3.79
N THR A 10 -12.51 1.53 3.24
CA THR A 10 -11.71 0.98 2.12
C THR A 10 -11.71 1.92 0.92
N LYS A 11 -12.80 2.67 0.70
CA LYS A 11 -12.89 3.68 -0.36
C LYS A 11 -11.90 4.82 -0.14
N GLU A 12 -11.83 5.37 1.08
CA GLU A 12 -10.90 6.46 1.38
C GLU A 12 -9.44 5.99 1.31
N TRP A 13 -9.16 4.76 1.76
CA TRP A 13 -7.85 4.14 1.58
C TRP A 13 -7.50 3.92 0.10
N ALA A 14 -8.46 3.50 -0.73
CA ALA A 14 -8.25 3.39 -2.17
C ALA A 14 -7.98 4.76 -2.81
N GLN A 15 -8.61 5.84 -2.32
CA GLN A 15 -8.34 7.20 -2.78
C GLN A 15 -6.93 7.67 -2.41
N LEU A 16 -6.48 7.37 -1.19
CA LEU A 16 -5.09 7.61 -0.79
C LEU A 16 -4.12 6.82 -1.68
N LEU A 17 -4.43 5.54 -1.95
CA LEU A 17 -3.63 4.70 -2.83
C LEU A 17 -3.55 5.27 -4.26
N MET A 18 -4.64 5.82 -4.81
CA MET A 18 -4.60 6.50 -6.11
C MET A 18 -3.60 7.64 -6.16
N VAL A 19 -3.51 8.44 -5.09
CA VAL A 19 -2.49 9.50 -4.99
C VAL A 19 -1.09 8.91 -4.89
N ALA A 20 -0.91 7.86 -4.07
CA ALA A 20 0.38 7.21 -3.89
C ALA A 20 0.91 6.58 -5.19
N VAL A 21 0.07 5.89 -5.96
CA VAL A 21 0.45 5.28 -7.25
C VAL A 21 0.81 6.33 -8.29
N ARG A 22 0.12 7.48 -8.31
CA ARG A 22 0.51 8.62 -9.17
C ARG A 22 1.88 9.18 -8.82
N VAL A 23 2.27 9.19 -7.55
CA VAL A 23 3.62 9.59 -7.14
C VAL A 23 4.63 8.51 -7.54
N ALA A 24 4.26 7.23 -7.39
CA ALA A 24 5.10 6.10 -7.79
C ALA A 24 5.33 6.03 -9.31
N SER A 25 4.42 6.57 -10.14
CA SER A 25 4.60 6.64 -11.59
C SER A 25 5.64 7.67 -12.04
N LEU A 26 6.06 8.58 -11.16
CA LEU A 26 7.11 9.54 -11.46
C LEU A 26 8.47 8.82 -11.55
N PRO A 27 9.20 8.94 -12.69
CA PRO A 27 10.48 8.27 -12.84
C PRO A 27 11.49 8.63 -11.74
N GLY A 28 12.09 7.60 -11.14
CA GLY A 28 13.14 7.76 -10.12
C GLY A 28 12.65 8.00 -8.69
N LEU A 29 11.33 8.13 -8.45
CA LEU A 29 10.78 8.26 -7.09
C LEU A 29 10.92 6.97 -6.29
N LEU A 30 10.64 5.83 -6.91
CA LEU A 30 10.87 4.50 -6.35
C LEU A 30 11.88 3.76 -7.22
N SER A 31 12.91 3.21 -6.58
CA SER A 31 13.92 2.38 -7.26
C SER A 31 13.43 0.96 -7.54
N THR A 32 12.54 0.44 -6.68
CA THR A 32 11.96 -0.90 -6.73
C THR A 32 10.66 -0.92 -5.93
N THR A 33 9.95 -2.05 -5.96
CA THR A 33 8.75 -2.28 -5.17
C THR A 33 9.01 -2.06 -3.68
N THR A 34 8.27 -1.10 -3.11
CA THR A 34 8.44 -0.63 -1.73
C THR A 34 7.16 -0.82 -0.94
N VAL A 35 7.29 -1.27 0.30
CA VAL A 35 6.19 -1.40 1.27
C VAL A 35 6.17 -0.18 2.17
N PHE A 36 4.95 0.33 2.40
CA PHE A 36 4.70 1.45 3.28
C PHE A 36 3.73 1.06 4.40
N GLY A 37 4.07 1.43 5.63
CA GLY A 37 3.25 1.19 6.82
C GLY A 37 2.54 2.47 7.27
N ALA A 38 1.26 2.38 7.57
CA ALA A 38 0.55 3.42 8.33
C ALA A 38 0.96 3.35 9.81
N ARG A 39 1.32 4.49 10.39
CA ARG A 39 1.82 4.63 11.77
C ARG A 39 1.02 5.70 12.49
N GLU A 40 0.47 5.34 13.64
CA GLU A 40 -0.27 6.29 14.49
C GLU A 40 0.68 7.06 15.40
N GLU A 41 1.88 6.52 15.68
CA GLU A 41 2.91 7.24 16.42
C GLU A 41 3.38 8.49 15.65
N LEU A 42 3.31 9.62 16.34
CA LEU A 42 3.73 10.92 15.82
C LEU A 42 5.20 11.20 16.17
N PRO A 43 5.91 11.97 15.34
CA PRO A 43 7.23 12.47 15.70
C PRO A 43 7.13 13.46 16.88
N ASP A 44 8.27 13.76 17.52
CA ASP A 44 8.32 14.69 18.66
C ASP A 44 7.77 16.09 18.33
N GLU A 45 8.01 16.57 17.11
CA GLU A 45 7.53 17.86 16.60
C GLU A 45 6.68 17.66 15.33
N PRO A 46 5.40 17.28 15.45
CA PRO A 46 4.52 17.11 14.30
C PRO A 46 3.95 18.45 13.83
N GLU A 47 3.73 18.58 12.53
CA GLU A 47 2.93 19.69 11.98
C GLU A 47 1.52 19.72 12.62
N PRO A 48 0.95 20.90 12.90
CA PRO A 48 -0.36 21.01 13.53
C PRO A 48 -1.45 20.21 12.81
N GLY A 49 -2.19 19.41 13.57
CA GLY A 49 -3.30 18.59 13.04
C GLY A 49 -2.87 17.28 12.37
N THR A 50 -1.60 16.89 12.47
CA THR A 50 -1.13 15.55 12.06
C THR A 50 -1.74 14.48 12.94
N VAL A 51 -2.28 13.44 12.31
CA VAL A 51 -2.90 12.28 12.96
C VAL A 51 -2.17 10.97 12.70
N GLY A 52 -1.18 10.99 11.80
CA GLY A 52 -0.31 9.85 11.58
C GLY A 52 0.56 9.98 10.34
N LEU A 53 1.31 8.91 10.08
CA LEU A 53 2.35 8.84 9.05
C LEU A 53 2.12 7.63 8.15
N VAL A 54 2.51 7.76 6.88
CA VAL A 54 2.73 6.62 5.99
C VAL A 54 4.22 6.60 5.72
N LEU A 55 4.92 5.60 6.24
CA LEU A 55 6.38 5.50 6.20
C LEU A 55 6.81 4.41 5.22
N ALA A 56 7.91 4.64 4.51
CA ALA A 56 8.57 3.57 3.76
C ALA A 56 9.26 2.64 4.74
N GLU A 57 8.81 1.39 4.80
CA GLU A 57 9.29 0.39 5.77
C GLU A 57 10.43 -0.44 5.18
N GLY A 58 10.43 -0.60 3.87
CA GLY A 58 11.53 -1.19 3.10
C GLY A 58 11.04 -1.79 1.79
N THR A 59 11.91 -2.53 1.12
CA THR A 59 11.64 -3.09 -0.20
C THR A 59 11.14 -4.53 -0.11
N VAL A 60 10.62 -5.09 -1.20
CA VAL A 60 10.27 -6.52 -1.26
C VAL A 60 11.50 -7.38 -1.56
N PHE A 61 12.44 -6.83 -2.34
CA PHE A 61 13.67 -7.51 -2.75
C PHE A 61 14.90 -6.65 -2.45
N GLY A 62 16.07 -7.28 -2.40
CA GLY A 62 17.36 -6.60 -2.21
C GLY A 62 17.75 -6.41 -0.74
N GLU A 63 18.75 -5.55 -0.50
CA GLU A 63 19.37 -5.39 0.83
C GLU A 63 18.43 -4.75 1.86
N SER A 64 17.49 -3.92 1.41
CA SER A 64 16.47 -3.29 2.26
C SER A 64 15.18 -4.12 2.37
N ALA A 65 15.24 -5.41 2.01
CA ALA A 65 14.07 -6.27 2.00
C ALA A 65 13.53 -6.52 3.41
N ILE A 66 12.28 -6.14 3.64
CA ILE A 66 11.60 -6.43 4.89
C ILE A 66 11.30 -7.92 5.01
N GLN A 67 11.51 -8.46 6.21
CA GLN A 67 11.39 -9.89 6.46
C GLN A 67 9.93 -10.30 6.73
N PRO A 68 9.55 -11.56 6.48
CA PRO A 68 8.29 -12.12 6.96
C PRO A 68 8.09 -11.85 8.47
N GLY A 69 6.87 -11.51 8.87
CA GLY A 69 6.54 -11.18 10.26
C GLY A 69 7.11 -9.86 10.79
N TYR A 70 7.63 -8.98 9.93
CA TYR A 70 8.15 -7.66 10.35
C TYR A 70 7.14 -6.83 11.17
N PHE A 71 5.83 -6.98 10.93
CA PHE A 71 4.76 -6.30 11.68
C PHE A 71 4.04 -7.20 12.69
N ALA A 72 4.58 -8.37 13.03
CA ALA A 72 3.94 -9.31 13.95
C ALA A 72 3.65 -8.70 15.33
N ASP A 73 4.62 -7.95 15.87
CA ASP A 73 4.50 -7.35 17.21
C ASP A 73 3.63 -6.09 17.23
N HIS A 74 3.54 -5.38 16.10
CA HIS A 74 2.78 -4.14 15.99
C HIS A 74 2.17 -4.03 14.58
N GLN A 75 0.91 -4.46 14.46
CA GLN A 75 0.21 -4.44 13.19
C GLN A 75 -0.29 -3.03 12.84
N PRO A 76 0.12 -2.47 11.70
CA PRO A 76 -0.35 -1.17 11.26
C PRO A 76 -1.82 -1.26 10.78
N PRO A 77 -2.58 -0.16 10.85
CA PRO A 77 -3.98 -0.11 10.38
C PRO A 77 -4.11 -0.27 8.86
N ALA A 78 -3.02 -0.02 8.11
CA ALA A 78 -2.93 -0.27 6.68
C ALA A 78 -1.48 -0.52 6.26
N LEU A 79 -1.31 -1.38 5.27
CA LEU A 79 -0.07 -1.56 4.52
C LEU A 79 -0.30 -1.21 3.06
N LEU A 80 0.64 -0.49 2.45
CA LEU A 80 0.66 -0.25 1.02
C LEU A 80 1.87 -0.94 0.41
N MET A 81 1.73 -1.42 -0.82
CA MET A 81 2.82 -1.86 -1.67
C MET A 81 2.73 -1.05 -2.97
N LEU A 82 3.79 -0.37 -3.34
CA LEU A 82 3.86 0.43 -4.57
C LEU A 82 4.93 -0.12 -5.49
N HIS A 83 4.57 -0.31 -6.75
CA HIS A 83 5.44 -0.80 -7.81
C HIS A 83 5.80 0.35 -8.76
N PRO A 84 7.09 0.60 -9.03
CA PRO A 84 7.48 1.56 -10.05
C PRO A 84 7.10 1.07 -11.46
N PRO A 85 7.10 1.97 -12.48
CA PRO A 85 6.90 1.61 -13.87
C PRO A 85 7.80 0.47 -14.39
N SER A 86 9.02 0.37 -13.89
CA SER A 86 10.00 -0.65 -14.29
C SER A 86 9.67 -2.06 -13.80
N GLU A 87 8.78 -2.20 -12.81
CA GLU A 87 8.43 -3.49 -12.20
C GLU A 87 6.93 -3.81 -12.29
N THR A 88 6.16 -2.95 -12.96
CA THR A 88 4.73 -3.15 -13.15
C THR A 88 4.48 -3.81 -14.51
N THR A 89 3.70 -4.89 -14.51
CA THR A 89 3.09 -5.41 -15.74
C THR A 89 1.65 -4.90 -15.79
N PRO A 90 1.32 -3.92 -16.66
CA PRO A 90 0.01 -3.29 -16.69
C PRO A 90 -1.07 -4.28 -17.12
N SER A 91 -2.29 -4.09 -16.62
CA SER A 91 -3.45 -4.90 -17.02
C SER A 91 -3.87 -4.64 -18.47
N LEU A 92 -3.61 -3.45 -19.00
CA LEU A 92 -3.90 -3.04 -20.37
C LEU A 92 -2.61 -2.91 -21.19
N PRO A 93 -2.48 -3.57 -22.37
CA PRO A 93 -1.26 -3.51 -23.19
C PRO A 93 -0.83 -2.10 -23.61
N GLU A 94 -1.78 -1.20 -23.83
CA GLU A 94 -1.55 0.18 -24.23
C GLU A 94 -0.93 1.05 -23.13
N CYS A 95 -1.03 0.63 -21.86
CA CYS A 95 -0.54 1.36 -20.70
C CYS A 95 0.90 0.97 -20.32
N THR A 96 1.78 0.79 -21.32
CA THR A 96 3.18 0.43 -21.08
C THR A 96 3.87 1.49 -20.21
N GLY A 97 4.57 1.05 -19.15
CA GLY A 97 5.21 1.95 -18.19
C GLY A 97 4.24 2.54 -17.15
N ALA A 98 3.08 1.91 -16.93
CA ALA A 98 2.23 2.23 -15.78
C ALA A 98 2.93 1.84 -14.47
N ALA A 99 2.65 2.57 -13.39
CA ALA A 99 2.89 2.12 -12.02
C ALA A 99 1.64 1.44 -11.46
N SER A 100 1.82 0.60 -10.47
CA SER A 100 0.70 -0.03 -9.75
C SER A 100 0.91 -0.01 -8.24
N GLY A 101 -0.14 -0.33 -7.50
CA GLY A 101 -0.02 -0.54 -6.08
C GLY A 101 -1.24 -1.20 -5.47
N CYS A 102 -1.03 -1.72 -4.26
CA CYS A 102 -2.02 -2.38 -3.44
C CYS A 102 -2.07 -1.71 -2.06
N VAL A 103 -3.25 -1.60 -1.47
CA VAL A 103 -3.43 -1.35 -0.04
C VAL A 103 -4.13 -2.55 0.59
N LEU A 104 -3.56 -3.07 1.67
CA LEU A 104 -4.17 -4.08 2.53
C LEU A 104 -4.59 -3.42 3.85
N LEU A 105 -5.86 -3.57 4.20
CA LEU A 105 -6.40 -3.23 5.51
C LEU A 105 -6.54 -4.53 6.30
N PRO A 106 -5.68 -4.77 7.30
CA PRO A 106 -5.72 -5.99 8.09
C PRO A 106 -7.08 -6.14 8.78
N GLY A 107 -7.69 -7.31 8.65
CA GLY A 107 -8.83 -7.74 9.44
C GLY A 107 -8.40 -8.65 10.58
N LEU A 108 -9.39 -9.09 11.36
CA LEU A 108 -9.27 -10.16 12.34
C LEU A 108 -10.26 -11.26 11.96
N PRO A 109 -9.93 -12.15 11.00
CA PRO A 109 -10.90 -13.10 10.44
C PRO A 109 -11.53 -14.02 11.48
N TYR A 110 -10.80 -14.37 12.54
CA TYR A 110 -11.30 -15.18 13.65
C TYR A 110 -12.38 -14.47 14.50
N LEU A 111 -12.52 -13.14 14.36
CA LEU A 111 -13.61 -12.33 14.93
C LEU A 111 -14.68 -11.96 13.88
N GLY A 112 -14.58 -12.50 12.67
CA GLY A 112 -15.44 -12.12 11.55
C GLY A 112 -15.11 -10.76 10.94
N LEU A 113 -13.95 -10.17 11.28
CA LEU A 113 -13.46 -8.93 10.67
C LEU A 113 -12.60 -9.29 9.46
N GLU A 114 -13.16 -9.10 8.27
CA GLU A 114 -12.52 -9.50 7.02
C GLU A 114 -11.35 -8.57 6.63
N HIS A 115 -10.35 -9.14 5.96
CA HIS A 115 -9.36 -8.33 5.24
C HIS A 115 -10.05 -7.58 4.10
N ARG A 116 -9.60 -6.34 3.88
CA ARG A 116 -10.08 -5.50 2.79
C ARG A 116 -8.87 -5.02 2.01
N ALA A 117 -8.98 -4.91 0.70
CA ALA A 117 -7.88 -4.43 -0.11
C ALA A 117 -8.37 -3.61 -1.30
N ALA A 118 -7.47 -2.81 -1.84
CA ALA A 118 -7.68 -2.18 -3.14
C ALA A 118 -6.38 -2.20 -3.95
N TRP A 119 -6.53 -2.22 -5.27
CA TRP A 119 -5.46 -2.20 -6.26
C TRP A 119 -5.71 -1.07 -7.24
N VAL A 120 -4.65 -0.38 -7.62
CA VAL A 120 -4.70 0.75 -8.54
C VAL A 120 -3.56 0.64 -9.54
N GLU A 121 -3.83 1.01 -10.78
CA GLU A 121 -2.83 1.24 -11.82
C GLU A 121 -2.93 2.69 -12.32
N ALA A 122 -1.77 3.31 -12.60
CA ALA A 122 -1.69 4.63 -13.19
C ALA A 122 -0.63 4.69 -14.29
N GLU A 123 -0.94 5.36 -15.40
CA GLU A 123 0.02 5.65 -16.45
C GLU A 123 1.14 6.59 -15.99
N ALA A 124 2.17 6.73 -16.82
CA ALA A 124 3.32 7.60 -16.57
C ALA A 124 2.91 9.08 -16.38
N ASP A 125 1.77 9.52 -16.94
CA ASP A 125 1.22 10.86 -16.74
C ASP A 125 0.32 10.99 -15.49
N GLY A 126 0.14 9.90 -14.75
CA GLY A 126 -0.70 9.82 -13.55
C GLY A 126 -2.19 9.56 -13.83
N THR A 127 -2.59 9.30 -15.07
CA THR A 127 -3.95 8.87 -15.41
C THR A 127 -4.24 7.52 -14.79
N ILE A 128 -5.34 7.41 -14.03
CA ILE A 128 -5.74 6.14 -13.41
C ILE A 128 -6.45 5.28 -14.45
N THR A 129 -5.94 4.07 -14.68
CA THR A 129 -6.45 3.14 -15.69
C THR A 129 -7.23 1.99 -15.08
N SER A 130 -6.93 1.63 -13.83
CA SER A 130 -7.63 0.59 -13.09
C SER A 130 -7.75 0.98 -11.62
N MET A 131 -8.91 0.69 -11.03
CA MET A 131 -9.12 0.73 -9.59
C MET A 131 -10.11 -0.36 -9.19
N VAL A 132 -9.67 -1.27 -8.33
CA VAL A 132 -10.47 -2.38 -7.81
C VAL A 132 -10.41 -2.33 -6.30
N SER A 133 -11.56 -2.38 -5.62
CA SER A 133 -11.65 -2.47 -4.17
C SER A 133 -12.52 -3.65 -3.77
N ARG A 134 -12.10 -4.41 -2.75
CA ARG A 134 -12.78 -5.60 -2.26
C ARG A 134 -12.77 -5.68 -0.74
N VAL A 135 -13.83 -6.30 -0.23
CA VAL A 135 -14.01 -6.75 1.15
C VAL A 135 -14.07 -8.28 1.13
N GLY A 136 -13.61 -8.95 2.18
CA GLY A 136 -13.54 -10.41 2.19
C GLY A 136 -12.40 -10.96 1.33
N VAL A 137 -11.29 -10.24 1.25
CA VAL A 137 -10.15 -10.66 0.42
C VAL A 137 -9.44 -11.83 1.08
N ASP A 138 -9.31 -12.93 0.34
CA ASP A 138 -8.36 -13.99 0.68
C ASP A 138 -6.95 -13.50 0.31
N PRO A 139 -6.05 -13.25 1.28
CA PRO A 139 -4.77 -12.62 0.98
C PRO A 139 -3.90 -13.40 0.00
N ILE A 140 -4.03 -14.73 -0.08
CA ILE A 140 -3.23 -15.55 -1.01
C ILE A 140 -3.74 -15.51 -2.46
N SER A 141 -4.89 -14.89 -2.72
CA SER A 141 -5.48 -14.80 -4.07
C SER A 141 -4.80 -13.78 -4.99
N HIS A 142 -3.95 -12.91 -4.44
CA HIS A 142 -3.18 -11.91 -5.19
C HIS A 142 -1.76 -11.80 -4.62
N PRO A 143 -0.70 -11.69 -5.44
CA PRO A 143 0.68 -11.64 -4.96
C PRO A 143 0.92 -10.50 -3.95
N ASP A 144 0.45 -9.29 -4.23
CA ASP A 144 0.65 -8.15 -3.33
C ASP A 144 0.05 -8.38 -1.94
N THR A 145 -1.21 -8.84 -1.88
CA THR A 145 -1.86 -9.12 -0.60
C THR A 145 -1.24 -10.32 0.11
N ALA A 146 -0.68 -11.27 -0.63
CA ALA A 146 0.01 -12.42 -0.04
C ALA A 146 1.29 -11.98 0.65
N ILE A 147 2.08 -11.11 0.00
CA ILE A 147 3.28 -10.52 0.59
C ILE A 147 2.89 -9.66 1.80
N LEU A 148 1.92 -8.75 1.65
CA LEU A 148 1.50 -7.88 2.76
C LEU A 148 0.96 -8.69 3.96
N ALA A 149 0.23 -9.77 3.73
CA ALA A 149 -0.23 -10.67 4.79
C ALA A 149 0.92 -11.47 5.43
N MET A 150 1.89 -11.92 4.65
CA MET A 150 3.10 -12.58 5.17
C MET A 150 3.90 -11.67 6.11
N LEU A 151 3.92 -10.37 5.87
CA LEU A 151 4.60 -9.41 6.75
C LEU A 151 3.88 -9.19 8.08
N LEU A 152 2.58 -9.48 8.14
CA LEU A 152 1.74 -9.39 9.35
C LEU A 152 1.72 -10.71 10.15
N ALA A 153 2.00 -11.83 9.49
CA ALA A 153 1.92 -13.16 10.09
C ALA A 153 3.09 -13.43 11.06
N ALA A 154 2.77 -14.01 12.22
CA ALA A 154 3.70 -14.45 13.25
C ALA A 154 3.78 -15.99 13.28
#